data_AF-A0A1D2MWC4-F1
#
_entry.id   AF-A0A1D2MWC4-F1
#
_cell.length_a   1.000
_cell.length_b   1.000
_cell.length_c   1.000
_cell.angle_alpha   90.00
_cell.angle_beta   90.00
_cell.angle_gamma   90.00
#
_symmetry.space_group_name_H-M   'P 1'
#
loop_
_entity.id
_entity.type
_entity.pdbx_description
1 polymer ?
#
loop_
_entity_poly.entity_id
_entity_poly.type
_entity_poly.pdbx_seq_one_letter_code
_entity_poly.pdbx_strand_id
1 'polypeptide(L)'
;MLQLVDLKVPPYTIRGQPVRLECHYDLEGEALYSVKWFKDDKEFFRFLPEDDPPAQIFNQQGVYVDLPNSSDTAVVLKAVDINGSGQYRCEVSGEAPSFKTVTNQKVMVVVELPDASGPQIEGVRPRYQIGDTVRINCTSSRSRPAAKLSWYINQEPVRTL
;
A
#
# COMPACT_ATOMS: atom_id res chain seq x y z
N MET A 1 -18.03 23.91 -10.57
CA MET A 1 -16.63 23.76 -10.95
C MET A 1 -16.16 22.40 -10.52
N LEU A 2 -15.59 21.62 -11.42
CA LEU A 2 -15.00 20.30 -11.09
C LEU A 2 -14.17 20.35 -9.79
N GLN A 3 -14.46 19.43 -8.86
CA GLN A 3 -13.72 19.27 -7.60
C GLN A 3 -13.40 17.80 -7.33
N LEU A 4 -12.23 17.56 -6.72
CA LEU A 4 -11.91 16.26 -6.13
C LEU A 4 -12.38 16.26 -4.67
N VAL A 5 -13.43 15.48 -4.39
CA VAL A 5 -14.14 15.45 -3.11
C VAL A 5 -13.40 14.61 -2.08
N ASP A 6 -12.95 13.41 -2.46
CA ASP A 6 -12.20 12.52 -1.58
C ASP A 6 -11.24 11.62 -2.36
N LEU A 7 -10.10 11.34 -1.75
CA LEU A 7 -9.12 10.39 -2.26
C LEU A 7 -8.87 9.33 -1.19
N LYS A 8 -9.23 8.07 -1.46
CA LYS A 8 -8.97 6.95 -0.56
C LYS A 8 -7.84 6.10 -1.09
N VAL A 9 -6.72 6.17 -0.36
CA VAL A 9 -5.56 5.30 -0.52
C VAL A 9 -5.23 4.78 0.87
N PRO A 10 -5.22 3.46 1.10
CA PRO A 10 -4.84 2.91 2.39
C PRO A 10 -3.42 3.36 2.76
N PRO A 11 -3.18 3.87 3.98
CA PRO A 11 -1.83 4.27 4.38
C PRO A 11 -0.89 3.07 4.50
N TYR A 12 -1.43 1.91 4.83
CA TYR A 12 -0.72 0.64 4.94
C TYR A 12 -1.50 -0.48 4.29
N THR A 13 -0.79 -1.41 3.67
CA THR A 13 -1.34 -2.66 3.15
C THR A 13 -0.31 -3.78 3.28
N ILE A 14 -0.74 -5.04 3.30
CA ILE A 14 0.14 -6.20 3.44
C ILE A 14 0.51 -6.70 2.04
N ARG A 15 1.78 -7.06 1.84
CA ARG A 15 2.27 -7.68 0.61
C ARG A 15 1.37 -8.85 0.18
N GLY A 16 1.03 -8.87 -1.10
CA GLY A 16 0.18 -9.91 -1.71
C GLY A 16 -1.32 -9.70 -1.54
N GLN A 17 -1.77 -8.74 -0.72
CA GLN A 17 -3.19 -8.42 -0.58
C GLN A 17 -3.70 -7.52 -1.73
N PRO A 18 -4.99 -7.63 -2.07
CA PRO A 18 -5.62 -6.69 -2.96
C PRO A 18 -5.78 -5.32 -2.28
N VAL A 19 -5.76 -4.26 -3.09
CA VAL A 19 -5.94 -2.89 -2.63
C VAL A 19 -6.97 -2.22 -3.51
N ARG A 20 -7.93 -1.52 -2.89
CA ARG A 20 -8.88 -0.66 -3.60
C ARG A 20 -8.48 0.80 -3.39
N LEU A 21 -8.23 1.50 -4.49
CA LEU A 21 -7.99 2.94 -4.52
C LEU A 21 -9.28 3.61 -5.01
N GLU A 22 -9.70 4.70 -4.36
CA GLU A 22 -10.92 5.42 -4.75
C GLU A 22 -10.62 6.90 -4.96
N CYS A 23 -11.16 7.46 -6.03
CA CYS A 23 -11.08 8.86 -6.38
C CYS A 23 -12.50 9.36 -6.61
N HIS A 24 -13.03 10.06 -5.61
CA HIS A 24 -14.38 10.64 -5.64
C HIS A 24 -14.27 12.10 -6.06
N TYR A 25 -14.99 12.46 -7.11
CA TYR A 25 -14.99 13.80 -7.68
C TYR A 25 -16.41 14.22 -8.06
N ASP A 26 -16.65 15.52 -8.05
CA ASP A 26 -17.90 16.14 -8.47
C ASP A 26 -17.61 17.00 -9.71
N LEU A 27 -18.23 16.65 -10.83
CA LEU A 27 -18.07 17.37 -12.09
C LEU A 27 -18.82 18.72 -12.10
N GLU A 28 -19.79 18.92 -11.19
CA GLU A 28 -20.64 20.11 -11.11
C GLU A 28 -21.20 20.56 -12.48
N GLY A 29 -21.68 19.58 -13.27
CA GLY A 29 -22.28 19.80 -14.59
C GLY A 29 -21.31 19.79 -15.78
N GLU A 30 -20.00 19.62 -15.55
CA GLU A 30 -19.00 19.42 -16.61
C GLU A 30 -19.03 17.95 -17.11
N ALA A 31 -18.63 17.70 -18.36
CA ALA A 31 -18.43 16.33 -18.85
C ALA A 31 -17.04 15.84 -18.46
N LEU A 32 -16.90 14.55 -18.17
CA LEU A 32 -15.61 13.95 -17.85
C LEU A 32 -14.78 13.75 -19.11
N TYR A 33 -13.55 14.27 -19.14
CA TYR A 33 -12.58 13.96 -20.18
C TYR A 33 -11.72 12.75 -19.81
N SER A 34 -11.13 12.75 -18.61
CA SER A 34 -10.26 11.63 -18.19
C SER A 34 -10.13 11.48 -16.68
N VAL A 35 -9.92 10.25 -16.21
CA VAL A 35 -9.36 9.96 -14.88
C VAL A 35 -8.05 9.20 -15.06
N LYS A 36 -6.98 9.66 -14.40
CA LYS A 36 -5.67 9.04 -14.44
C LYS A 36 -5.16 8.76 -13.04
N TRP A 37 -4.49 7.63 -12.90
CA TRP A 37 -3.81 7.25 -11.66
C TRP A 37 -2.31 7.08 -11.90
N PHE A 38 -1.55 7.66 -10.98
CA PHE A 38 -0.09 7.65 -10.99
C PHE A 38 0.44 7.04 -9.70
N LYS A 39 1.55 6.30 -9.81
CA LYS A 39 2.38 5.89 -8.70
C LYS A 39 3.78 6.45 -8.92
N ASP A 40 4.25 7.29 -8.00
CA ASP A 40 5.54 7.97 -8.09
C ASP A 40 5.71 8.66 -9.46
N ASP A 41 4.70 9.46 -9.83
CA ASP A 41 4.59 10.21 -11.09
C ASP A 41 4.56 9.38 -12.38
N LYS A 42 4.52 8.05 -12.28
CA LYS A 42 4.32 7.16 -13.42
C LYS A 42 2.88 6.70 -13.48
N GLU A 43 2.25 6.98 -14.60
CA GLU A 43 0.89 6.55 -14.88
C GLU A 43 0.82 5.02 -14.89
N PHE A 44 -0.20 4.46 -14.26
CA PHE A 44 -0.45 3.01 -14.28
C PHE A 44 -1.88 2.64 -14.69
N PHE A 45 -2.80 3.62 -14.69
CA PHE A 45 -4.18 3.44 -15.13
C PHE A 45 -4.75 4.75 -15.70
N ARG A 46 -5.57 4.62 -16.74
CA ARG A 46 -6.30 5.71 -17.38
C ARG A 46 -7.71 5.27 -17.73
N PHE A 47 -8.66 6.16 -17.52
CA PHE A 47 -10.04 6.05 -17.97
C PHE A 47 -10.39 7.24 -18.87
N LEU A 48 -10.89 6.97 -20.08
CA LEU A 48 -11.36 7.90 -21.09
C LEU A 48 -12.76 7.44 -21.54
N PRO A 49 -13.86 8.15 -21.19
CA PRO A 49 -15.22 7.71 -21.53
C PRO A 49 -15.47 7.49 -23.03
N GLU A 50 -14.78 8.25 -23.87
CA GLU A 50 -14.96 8.25 -25.34
C GLU A 50 -14.12 7.16 -26.06
N ASP A 51 -13.22 6.47 -25.35
CA ASP A 51 -12.38 5.41 -25.93
C ASP A 51 -13.09 4.05 -25.89
N ASP A 52 -12.71 3.15 -26.81
CA ASP A 52 -13.09 1.73 -26.80
C ASP A 52 -11.83 0.83 -26.82
N PRO A 53 -11.46 0.17 -25.70
CA PRO A 53 -12.12 0.20 -24.40
C PRO A 53 -11.83 1.51 -23.62
N PRO A 54 -12.72 1.91 -22.69
CA PRO A 54 -12.58 3.18 -21.99
C PRO A 54 -11.44 3.18 -20.96
N ALA A 55 -10.90 2.02 -20.60
CA ALA A 55 -9.87 1.88 -19.58
C ALA A 55 -8.60 1.24 -20.13
N GLN A 56 -7.45 1.84 -19.82
CA GLN A 56 -6.12 1.42 -20.25
C GLN A 56 -5.21 1.25 -19.03
N ILE A 57 -4.30 0.29 -19.09
CA ILE A 57 -3.32 0.00 -18.03
C ILE A 57 -1.89 0.20 -18.53
N PHE A 58 -1.02 0.67 -17.64
CA PHE A 58 0.40 0.83 -17.92
C PHE A 58 1.21 0.09 -16.86
N ASN A 59 2.25 -0.61 -17.30
CA ASN A 59 3.07 -1.42 -16.41
C ASN A 59 3.86 -0.53 -15.45
N GLN A 60 3.66 -0.74 -14.15
CA GLN A 60 4.43 -0.09 -13.11
C GLN A 60 4.79 -1.11 -12.03
N GLN A 61 6.03 -1.05 -11.55
CA GLN A 61 6.56 -2.07 -10.65
C GLN A 61 5.75 -2.14 -9.33
N GLY A 62 5.33 -3.35 -8.97
CA GLY A 62 4.66 -3.64 -7.70
C GLY A 62 3.20 -3.24 -7.61
N VAL A 63 2.61 -2.75 -8.70
CA VAL A 63 1.16 -2.53 -8.85
C VAL A 63 0.62 -3.27 -10.06
N TYR A 64 -0.46 -4.02 -9.87
CA TYR A 64 -1.06 -4.83 -10.93
C TYR A 64 -2.57 -4.59 -10.91
N VAL A 65 -3.06 -3.85 -11.89
CA VAL A 65 -4.47 -3.45 -11.97
C VAL A 65 -5.36 -4.64 -12.31
N ASP A 66 -6.47 -4.76 -11.60
CA ASP A 66 -7.58 -5.63 -11.93
C ASP A 66 -8.63 -4.88 -12.75
N LEU A 67 -8.38 -4.82 -14.06
CA LEU A 67 -9.19 -4.02 -14.99
C LEU A 67 -10.69 -4.35 -14.93
N PRO A 68 -11.13 -5.63 -14.88
CA PRO A 68 -12.56 -5.97 -14.81
C PRO A 68 -13.27 -5.46 -13.54
N ASN A 69 -12.53 -5.19 -12.47
CA ASN A 69 -13.05 -4.69 -11.20
C ASN A 69 -12.71 -3.20 -10.96
N SER A 70 -12.24 -2.50 -12.00
CA SER A 70 -11.86 -1.09 -11.95
C SER A 70 -12.80 -0.24 -12.82
N SER A 71 -12.95 1.02 -12.42
CA SER A 71 -13.77 2.05 -13.07
C SER A 71 -13.04 3.40 -13.03
N ASP A 72 -13.72 4.44 -13.49
CA ASP A 72 -13.28 5.83 -13.39
C ASP A 72 -13.10 6.30 -11.93
N THR A 73 -13.95 5.84 -11.02
CA THR A 73 -13.92 6.24 -9.59
C THR A 73 -13.11 5.31 -8.70
N ALA A 74 -12.79 4.10 -9.14
CA ALA A 74 -12.06 3.14 -8.32
C ALA A 74 -11.14 2.22 -9.12
N VAL A 75 -9.89 2.07 -8.65
CA VAL A 75 -8.91 1.15 -9.24
C VAL A 75 -8.58 0.06 -8.24
N VAL A 76 -8.75 -1.19 -8.65
CA VAL A 76 -8.43 -2.37 -7.84
C VAL A 76 -7.07 -2.89 -8.25
N LEU A 77 -6.18 -3.11 -7.27
CA LEU A 77 -4.89 -3.78 -7.43
C LEU A 77 -5.01 -5.21 -6.92
N LYS A 78 -4.49 -6.20 -7.66
CA LYS A 78 -4.64 -7.64 -7.34
C LYS A 78 -3.81 -8.08 -6.13
N ALA A 79 -2.49 -8.01 -6.27
CA ALA A 79 -1.54 -8.46 -5.27
C ALA A 79 -0.37 -7.48 -5.27
N VAL A 80 -0.37 -6.55 -4.32
CA VAL A 80 0.68 -5.53 -4.26
C VAL A 80 2.00 -6.11 -3.77
N ASP A 81 3.09 -5.72 -4.42
CA ASP A 81 4.45 -6.09 -3.98
C ASP A 81 5.03 -5.01 -3.07
N ILE A 82 6.18 -5.26 -2.44
CA ILE A 82 6.87 -4.26 -1.63
C ILE A 82 7.20 -2.98 -2.42
N ASN A 83 7.47 -3.13 -3.72
CA ASN A 83 7.68 -2.01 -4.65
C ASN A 83 6.40 -1.22 -4.95
N GLY A 84 5.24 -1.73 -4.54
CA GLY A 84 3.96 -1.03 -4.53
C GLY A 84 3.93 0.14 -3.54
N SER A 85 4.88 0.24 -2.61
CA SER A 85 4.98 1.42 -1.75
C SER A 85 5.29 2.66 -2.58
N GLY A 86 4.65 3.79 -2.29
CA GLY A 86 4.87 5.04 -3.02
C GLY A 86 3.76 6.08 -2.83
N GLN A 87 3.89 7.19 -3.55
CA GLN A 87 2.87 8.22 -3.63
C GLN A 87 1.89 7.88 -4.76
N TYR A 88 0.61 7.81 -4.41
CA TYR A 88 -0.49 7.57 -5.32
C TYR A 88 -1.25 8.85 -5.56
N ARG A 89 -1.38 9.24 -6.82
CA ARG A 89 -2.04 10.47 -7.24
C ARG A 89 -3.18 10.15 -8.20
N CYS A 90 -4.35 10.70 -7.93
CA CYS A 90 -5.46 10.74 -8.87
C CYS A 90 -5.50 12.11 -9.54
N GLU A 91 -5.78 12.12 -10.84
CA GLU A 91 -5.96 13.30 -11.67
C GLU A 91 -7.27 13.15 -12.44
N VAL A 92 -8.18 14.11 -12.28
CA VAL A 92 -9.48 14.13 -12.97
C VAL A 92 -9.54 15.39 -13.82
N SER A 93 -9.87 15.22 -15.10
CA SER A 93 -9.99 16.31 -16.07
C SER A 93 -11.40 16.39 -16.62
N GLY A 94 -11.97 17.59 -16.64
CA GLY A 94 -13.21 17.90 -17.34
C GLY A 94 -12.97 18.23 -18.82
N GLU A 95 -14.03 18.15 -19.61
CA GLU A 95 -14.03 18.42 -21.05
C GLU A 95 -14.07 19.93 -21.37
N ALA A 96 -13.92 20.26 -22.66
CA ALA A 96 -14.23 21.56 -23.21
C ALA A 96 -15.59 22.09 -22.70
N PRO A 97 -15.71 23.41 -22.43
CA PRO A 97 -14.71 24.46 -22.66
C PRO A 97 -13.78 24.70 -21.46
N SER A 98 -14.02 24.05 -20.32
CA SER A 98 -13.33 24.38 -19.07
C SER A 98 -11.90 23.82 -19.05
N PHE A 99 -11.72 22.60 -19.59
CA PHE A 99 -10.48 21.82 -19.55
C PHE A 99 -9.83 21.78 -18.16
N LYS A 100 -10.64 21.87 -17.10
CA LYS A 100 -10.12 21.92 -15.73
C LYS A 100 -9.58 20.56 -15.34
N THR A 101 -8.52 20.60 -14.55
CA THR A 101 -7.92 19.39 -13.98
C THR A 101 -7.78 19.58 -12.48
N VAL A 102 -8.25 18.60 -11.71
CA VAL A 102 -8.09 18.53 -10.26
C VAL A 102 -7.26 17.31 -9.90
N THR A 103 -6.45 17.42 -8.85
CA THR A 103 -5.58 16.33 -8.43
C THR A 103 -5.43 16.31 -6.92
N ASN A 104 -5.25 15.11 -6.37
CA ASN A 104 -4.89 14.90 -4.97
C ASN A 104 -4.02 13.65 -4.88
N GLN A 105 -3.27 13.53 -3.78
CA GLN A 105 -2.32 12.44 -3.60
C GLN A 105 -2.21 11.98 -2.15
N LYS A 106 -1.92 10.69 -1.96
CA LYS A 106 -1.69 10.06 -0.66
C LYS A 106 -0.56 9.03 -0.79
N VAL A 107 0.09 8.73 0.33
CA VAL A 107 1.16 7.72 0.39
C VAL A 107 0.59 6.40 0.87
N MET A 108 0.97 5.31 0.21
CA MET A 108 0.73 3.95 0.68
C MET A 108 2.05 3.26 0.95
N VAL A 109 2.14 2.57 2.08
CA VAL A 109 3.28 1.72 2.45
C VAL A 109 2.83 0.25 2.42
N VAL A 110 3.48 -0.55 1.60
CA VAL A 110 3.30 -2.00 1.60
C VAL A 110 4.21 -2.59 2.67
N VAL A 111 3.64 -3.32 3.62
CA VAL A 111 4.36 -4.00 4.70
C VAL A 111 4.47 -5.49 4.43
N GLU A 112 5.56 -6.07 4.88
CA GLU A 112 5.77 -7.51 4.91
C GLU A 112 5.77 -7.94 6.37
N LEU A 113 4.76 -8.74 6.76
CA LEU A 113 4.65 -9.23 8.13
C LEU A 113 5.60 -10.42 8.33
N PRO A 114 6.17 -10.58 9.53
CA PRO A 114 6.86 -11.80 9.89
C PRO A 114 5.89 -13.00 9.81
N ASP A 115 6.45 -14.18 9.55
CA ASP A 115 5.75 -15.47 9.65
C ASP A 115 4.99 -15.62 10.97
N ALA A 116 3.82 -16.24 10.90
CA ALA A 116 2.90 -16.42 12.02
C ALA A 116 3.45 -17.33 13.14
N SER A 117 4.54 -18.06 12.90
CA SER A 117 5.23 -18.89 13.90
C SER A 117 5.96 -18.09 14.97
N GLY A 118 6.09 -16.77 14.80
CA GLY A 118 6.82 -15.90 15.72
C GLY A 118 8.34 -16.09 15.64
N PRO A 119 9.10 -15.32 16.45
CA PRO A 119 10.55 -15.41 16.42
C PRO A 119 11.05 -16.72 17.03
N GLN A 120 12.13 -17.26 16.46
CA GLN A 120 12.77 -18.48 16.95
C GLN A 120 13.84 -18.13 17.99
N ILE A 121 13.84 -18.87 19.10
CA ILE A 121 14.82 -18.72 20.17
C ILE A 121 15.83 -19.86 20.10
N GLU A 122 17.11 -19.51 20.00
CA GLU A 122 18.22 -20.46 19.87
C GLU A 122 19.26 -20.25 20.98
N GLY A 123 20.04 -21.30 21.27
CA GLY A 123 21.10 -21.27 22.29
C GLY A 123 20.63 -21.56 23.73
N VAL A 124 19.37 -21.95 23.91
CA VAL A 124 18.81 -22.31 25.22
C VAL A 124 19.44 -23.60 25.74
N ARG A 125 19.84 -23.61 27.01
CA ARG A 125 20.28 -24.81 27.72
C ARG A 125 19.14 -25.41 28.52
N PRO A 126 19.08 -26.74 28.69
CA PRO A 126 18.00 -27.39 29.44
C PRO A 126 18.00 -27.02 30.93
N ARG A 127 19.15 -26.58 31.48
CA ARG A 127 19.32 -26.17 32.87
C ARG A 127 20.37 -25.07 32.98
N TYR A 128 20.17 -24.19 33.95
CA TYR A 128 21.11 -23.13 34.34
C TYR A 128 21.28 -23.16 35.86
N GLN A 129 22.45 -22.75 36.33
CA GLN A 129 22.77 -22.56 37.75
C GLN A 129 22.70 -21.08 38.13
N ILE A 130 22.55 -20.79 39.42
CA ILE A 130 22.60 -19.42 39.93
C ILE A 130 23.97 -18.84 39.62
N GLY A 131 24.00 -17.67 38.98
CA GLY A 131 25.21 -17.00 38.52
C GLY A 131 25.56 -17.26 37.06
N ASP A 132 24.87 -18.20 36.38
CA ASP A 132 25.07 -18.42 34.95
C ASP A 132 24.66 -17.19 34.13
N THR A 133 25.45 -16.89 33.10
CA THR A 133 25.07 -15.91 32.08
C THR A 133 24.30 -16.62 30.97
N VAL A 134 23.06 -16.22 30.77
CA VAL A 134 22.22 -16.71 29.67
C VAL A 134 22.52 -15.91 28.41
N ARG A 135 23.13 -16.55 27.40
CA ARG A 135 23.32 -15.98 26.06
C ARG A 135 22.50 -16.79 25.06
N ILE A 136 21.45 -16.16 24.55
CA ILE A 136 20.49 -16.76 23.63
C ILE A 136 20.17 -15.77 22.52
N ASN A 137 19.80 -16.28 21.35
CA ASN A 137 19.42 -15.49 20.20
C ASN A 137 17.92 -15.59 19.97
N CYS A 138 17.31 -14.48 19.60
CA CYS A 138 15.91 -14.40 19.16
C CYS A 138 15.90 -13.83 17.75
N THR A 139 15.41 -14.60 16.79
CA THR A 139 15.45 -14.26 15.37
C THR A 139 14.03 -14.24 14.82
N SER A 140 13.59 -13.09 14.30
CA SER A 140 12.35 -13.02 13.51
C SER A 140 12.58 -13.50 12.09
N SER A 141 11.52 -13.98 11.45
CA SER A 141 11.46 -14.09 9.99
C SER A 141 11.51 -12.71 9.33
N ARG A 142 11.63 -12.72 7.99
CA ARG A 142 11.73 -11.52 7.17
C ARG A 142 10.49 -10.64 7.37
N SER A 143 10.71 -9.35 7.55
CA SER A 143 9.64 -8.36 7.67
C SER A 143 10.09 -7.00 7.16
N ARG A 144 9.11 -6.18 6.76
CA ARG A 144 9.32 -4.79 6.39
C ARG A 144 8.15 -3.94 6.92
N PRO A 145 8.39 -2.97 7.81
CA PRO A 145 9.68 -2.62 8.42
C PRO A 145 10.23 -3.76 9.30
N ALA A 146 11.50 -3.65 9.70
CA ALA A 146 12.14 -4.66 10.54
C ALA A 146 11.36 -4.84 11.86
N ALA A 147 11.10 -6.10 12.23
CA ALA A 147 10.42 -6.43 13.47
C ALA A 147 11.19 -5.92 14.70
N LYS A 148 10.46 -5.43 15.70
CA LYS A 148 11.01 -5.10 17.01
C LYS A 148 10.91 -6.33 17.91
N LEU A 149 12.06 -6.83 18.35
CA LEU A 149 12.13 -7.96 19.26
C LEU A 149 12.33 -7.47 20.70
N SER A 150 11.69 -8.12 21.65
CA SER A 150 11.80 -7.80 23.08
C SER A 150 11.78 -9.09 23.89
N TRP A 151 12.60 -9.13 24.93
CA TRP A 151 12.74 -10.31 25.79
C TRP A 151 11.87 -10.20 27.03
N TYR A 152 11.22 -11.30 27.38
CA TYR A 152 10.45 -11.45 28.62
C TYR A 152 10.85 -12.75 29.31
N ILE A 153 11.04 -12.71 30.63
CA ILE A 153 11.27 -13.90 31.47
C ILE A 153 10.14 -13.96 32.47
N ASN A 154 9.35 -15.05 32.45
CA ASN A 154 8.15 -15.19 33.29
C ASN A 154 7.21 -13.97 33.19
N GLN A 155 7.02 -13.45 31.97
CA GLN A 155 6.21 -12.27 31.64
C GLN A 155 6.79 -10.91 32.08
N GLU A 156 7.95 -10.90 32.74
CA GLU A 156 8.63 -9.67 33.11
C GLU A 156 9.60 -9.23 32.01
N PRO A 157 9.56 -7.95 31.58
CA PRO A 157 10.44 -7.45 30.53
C PRO A 157 11.90 -7.45 30.98
N VAL A 158 12.77 -8.04 30.17
CA VAL A 158 14.22 -7.98 30.42
C VAL A 158 14.72 -6.59 30.05
N ARG A 159 15.41 -5.94 30.99
CA ARG A 159 16.09 -4.67 30.71
C ARG A 159 17.32 -4.95 29.86
N THR A 160 17.23 -4.65 28.57
CA THR A 160 18.41 -4.51 27.70
C THR A 160 19.14 -3.23 28.08
N LEU A 161 20.44 -3.32 28.39
CA LEU A 161 21.32 -2.17 28.63
C LEU A 161 21.51 -1.33 27.37
#